data_AF-A0A165N2P3-F1
#
_entry.id   AF-A0A165N2P3-F1
#
_cell.length_a   1.000
_cell.length_b   1.000
_cell.length_c   1.000
_cell.angle_alpha   90.00
_cell.angle_beta   90.00
_cell.angle_gamma   90.00
#
_symmetry.space_group_name_H-M   'P 1'
#
loop_
_entity.id
_entity.type
_entity.pdbx_description
1 polymer ?
#
loop_
_entity_poly.entity_id
_entity_poly.type
_entity_poly.pdbx_seq_one_letter_code
_entity_poly.pdbx_strand_id
1 'polypeptide(L)'
;GLHPATDTPVEILHVILLGFVKYFWRDAVSRLSADQKEELKARLSSVDISGLQIDRIQARTLVQYAGSLVGRDFRVVLQVAPAVLPGLVSDAAYKAWLSLCALAALVYRPVVDDIDDYIVSPKLERAIDHFLESTALWNYQWFNKPKFHIILHLPRHIRRFGPAPLYATE
;
A
#
# COMPACT_ATOMS: atom_id res chain seq x y z
N GLY A 1 22.07 -1.46 26.21
CA GLY A 1 21.32 -0.19 26.06
C GLY A 1 20.46 -0.29 24.83
N LEU A 2 19.27 0.30 24.84
CA LEU A 2 18.41 0.42 23.65
C LEU A 2 19.15 1.22 22.57
N HIS A 3 19.20 0.71 21.35
CA HIS A 3 19.71 1.40 20.18
C HIS A 3 18.51 1.79 19.30
N PRO A 4 18.03 3.05 19.37
CA PRO A 4 16.74 3.45 18.80
C PRO A 4 16.57 3.11 17.31
N ALA A 5 17.63 3.21 16.51
CA ALA A 5 17.60 2.90 15.07
C ALA A 5 17.46 1.40 14.73
N THR A 6 17.63 0.51 15.71
CA THR A 6 17.48 -0.94 15.52
C THR A 6 16.30 -1.51 16.28
N ASP A 7 15.87 -0.83 17.35
CA ASP A 7 14.89 -1.34 18.30
C ASP A 7 13.48 -0.76 18.09
N THR A 8 13.32 0.19 17.16
CA THR A 8 12.00 0.61 16.67
C THR A 8 11.72 -0.04 15.30
N PRO A 9 10.87 -1.09 15.24
CA PRO A 9 10.60 -1.77 13.99
C PRO A 9 9.84 -0.89 13.00
N VAL A 10 9.79 -1.31 11.74
CA VAL A 10 9.07 -0.56 10.69
C VAL A 10 7.59 -0.66 11.01
N GLU A 11 6.96 0.47 11.33
CA GLU A 11 5.52 0.47 11.59
C GLU A 11 4.74 0.44 10.26
N ILE A 12 4.28 -0.74 9.84
CA ILE A 12 3.75 -0.99 8.49
C ILE A 12 2.42 -0.29 8.23
N LEU A 13 1.61 -0.02 9.26
CA LEU A 13 0.36 0.70 9.10
C LEU A 13 0.63 2.17 8.79
N HIS A 14 1.59 2.78 9.49
CA HIS A 14 2.07 4.12 9.18
C HIS A 14 2.80 4.21 7.83
N VAL A 15 3.58 3.20 7.45
CA VAL A 15 4.40 3.22 6.23
C VAL A 15 3.56 2.92 4.98
N ILE A 16 2.75 1.87 5.00
CA ILE A 16 2.00 1.40 3.83
C ILE A 16 0.63 2.07 3.74
N LEU A 17 -0.25 1.86 4.72
CA LEU A 17 -1.65 2.34 4.63
C LEU A 17 -1.76 3.86 4.80
N LEU A 18 -1.26 4.40 5.93
CA LEU A 18 -1.25 5.85 6.17
C LEU A 18 -0.10 6.57 5.46
N GLY A 19 0.73 5.83 4.71
CA GLY A 19 1.80 6.34 3.87
C GLY A 19 1.47 6.17 2.40
N PHE A 20 2.03 5.13 1.78
CA PHE A 20 1.96 4.91 0.33
C PHE A 20 0.53 4.94 -0.20
N VAL A 21 -0.39 4.15 0.38
CA VAL A 21 -1.78 4.06 -0.09
C VAL A 21 -2.48 5.40 0.07
N LYS A 22 -2.34 6.07 1.22
CA LYS A 22 -2.86 7.42 1.45
C LYS A 22 -2.37 8.42 0.40
N TYR A 23 -1.07 8.42 0.13
CA TYR A 23 -0.47 9.36 -0.81
C TYR A 23 -0.93 9.10 -2.24
N PHE A 24 -0.90 7.84 -2.67
CA PHE A 24 -1.26 7.44 -4.02
C PHE A 24 -2.76 7.66 -4.26
N TRP A 25 -3.62 7.32 -3.30
CA TRP A 25 -5.07 7.47 -3.45
C TRP A 25 -5.47 8.93 -3.53
N ARG A 26 -4.90 9.77 -2.66
CA ARG A 26 -5.14 11.21 -2.68
C ARG A 26 -4.69 11.83 -3.99
N ASP A 27 -3.52 11.47 -4.49
CA ASP A 27 -3.02 11.97 -5.78
C ASP A 27 -3.94 11.54 -6.92
N ALA A 28 -4.28 10.25 -7.01
CA ALA A 28 -5.19 9.72 -8.02
C ALA A 28 -6.53 10.50 -8.03
N VAL A 29 -7.23 10.56 -6.89
CA VAL A 29 -8.53 11.24 -6.77
C VAL A 29 -8.43 12.74 -7.07
N SER A 30 -7.34 13.41 -6.67
CA SER A 30 -7.17 14.85 -6.91
C SER A 30 -7.02 15.23 -8.38
N ARG A 31 -6.54 14.30 -9.22
CA ARG A 31 -6.33 14.51 -10.66
C ARG A 31 -7.56 14.21 -11.51
N LEU A 32 -8.54 13.50 -10.97
CA LEU A 32 -9.75 13.14 -11.68
C LEU A 32 -10.67 14.35 -11.86
N SER A 33 -11.27 14.47 -13.04
CA SER A 33 -12.39 15.37 -13.31
C SER A 33 -13.63 14.98 -12.49
N ALA A 34 -14.68 15.81 -12.53
CA ALA A 34 -15.95 15.48 -11.88
C ALA A 34 -16.54 14.16 -12.42
N ASP A 35 -16.57 14.01 -13.74
CA ASP A 35 -17.12 12.81 -14.40
C ASP A 35 -16.30 11.56 -14.07
N GLN A 36 -14.96 11.67 -14.08
CA GLN A 36 -14.08 10.56 -13.69
C GLN A 36 -14.23 10.17 -12.22
N LYS A 37 -14.57 11.11 -11.34
CA LYS A 37 -14.90 10.80 -9.93
C LYS A 37 -16.22 10.05 -9.80
N GLU A 38 -17.23 10.39 -10.60
CA GLU A 38 -18.46 9.60 -10.65
C GLU A 38 -18.21 8.20 -11.23
N GLU A 39 -17.38 8.08 -12.26
CA GLU A 39 -16.95 6.79 -12.78
C GLU A 39 -16.23 5.96 -11.71
N LEU A 40 -15.28 6.55 -10.97
CA LEU A 40 -14.60 5.86 -9.87
C LEU A 40 -15.57 5.40 -8.79
N LYS A 41 -16.55 6.22 -8.41
CA LYS A 41 -17.59 5.84 -7.44
C LYS A 41 -18.44 4.67 -7.96
N ALA A 42 -18.80 4.68 -9.25
CA ALA A 42 -19.56 3.61 -9.86
C ALA A 42 -18.75 2.30 -9.84
N ARG A 43 -17.48 2.33 -10.25
CA ARG A 43 -16.57 1.16 -10.20
C ARG A 43 -16.38 0.62 -8.79
N LEU A 44 -16.20 1.51 -7.80
CA LEU A 44 -16.11 1.12 -6.38
C LEU A 44 -17.42 0.51 -5.85
N SER A 45 -18.57 0.88 -6.42
CA SER A 45 -19.87 0.36 -6.00
C SER A 45 -20.23 -0.95 -6.69
N SER A 46 -19.62 -1.25 -7.84
CA SER A 46 -19.91 -2.43 -8.66
C SER A 46 -18.86 -3.53 -8.57
N VAL A 47 -17.67 -3.23 -8.05
CA VAL A 47 -16.59 -4.23 -7.91
C VAL A 47 -17.05 -5.40 -7.04
N ASP A 48 -16.78 -6.62 -7.51
CA ASP A 48 -17.04 -7.82 -6.72
C ASP A 48 -16.05 -7.87 -5.55
N ILE A 49 -16.60 -7.88 -4.34
CA ILE A 49 -15.83 -7.95 -3.09
C ILE A 49 -15.84 -9.35 -2.47
N SER A 50 -16.41 -10.33 -3.17
CA SER A 50 -16.43 -11.72 -2.73
C SER A 50 -15.02 -12.21 -2.44
N GLY A 51 -14.82 -12.74 -1.22
CA GLY A 51 -13.51 -13.23 -0.76
C GLY A 51 -12.55 -12.18 -0.19
N LEU A 52 -12.87 -10.88 -0.27
CA LEU A 52 -12.01 -9.81 0.29
C LEU A 52 -12.22 -9.57 1.80
N GLN A 53 -13.18 -10.23 2.43
CA GLN A 53 -13.51 -10.07 3.86
C GLN A 53 -13.69 -8.58 4.28
N ILE A 54 -14.28 -7.77 3.39
CA ILE A 54 -14.61 -6.37 3.66
C ILE A 54 -16.12 -6.17 3.63
N ASP A 55 -16.60 -5.20 4.39
CA ASP A 55 -17.98 -4.73 4.30
C ASP A 55 -18.22 -3.99 2.98
N ARG A 56 -19.49 -3.62 2.75
CA ARG A 56 -19.88 -2.81 1.60
C ARG A 56 -19.02 -1.54 1.50
N ILE A 57 -18.45 -1.33 0.30
CA ILE A 57 -17.60 -0.18 0.01
C ILE A 57 -18.42 1.11 0.05
N GLN A 58 -18.00 2.05 0.90
CA GLN A 58 -18.55 3.40 0.96
C GLN A 58 -17.93 4.28 -0.12
N ALA A 59 -18.27 4.01 -1.39
CA ALA A 59 -17.64 4.63 -2.55
C ALA A 59 -17.62 6.17 -2.50
N ARG A 60 -18.74 6.78 -2.09
CA ARG A 60 -18.82 8.23 -1.90
C ARG A 60 -17.78 8.73 -0.89
N THR A 61 -17.61 8.04 0.24
CA THR A 61 -16.66 8.41 1.28
C THR A 61 -15.23 8.32 0.75
N LEU A 62 -14.86 7.21 0.10
CA LEU A 62 -13.51 6.99 -0.41
C LEU A 62 -13.08 8.04 -1.44
N VAL A 63 -14.02 8.57 -2.22
CA VAL A 63 -13.74 9.58 -3.25
C VAL A 63 -13.88 11.01 -2.72
N GLN A 64 -14.97 11.32 -2.01
CA GLN A 64 -15.24 12.69 -1.53
C GLN A 64 -14.28 13.12 -0.41
N TYR A 65 -13.89 12.18 0.46
CA TYR A 65 -13.06 12.46 1.64
C TYR A 65 -11.67 11.84 1.53
N ALA A 66 -11.15 11.65 0.31
CA ALA A 66 -9.85 11.01 0.04
C ALA A 66 -8.66 11.59 0.83
N GLY A 67 -8.76 12.85 1.28
CA GLY A 67 -7.73 13.51 2.11
C GLY A 67 -7.78 13.19 3.61
N SER A 68 -8.90 12.70 4.14
CA SER A 68 -9.17 12.52 5.57
C SER A 68 -9.55 11.08 5.95
N LEU A 69 -9.31 10.12 5.05
CA LEU A 69 -9.54 8.70 5.30
C LEU A 69 -8.60 8.16 6.39
N VAL A 70 -9.03 7.07 7.05
CA VAL A 70 -8.27 6.37 8.10
C VAL A 70 -7.72 5.03 7.62
N GLY A 71 -6.94 4.34 8.46
CA GLY A 71 -6.27 3.07 8.10
C GLY A 71 -7.25 2.00 7.57
N ARG A 72 -8.44 1.90 8.16
CA ARG A 72 -9.50 0.98 7.69
C ARG A 72 -9.91 1.25 6.25
N ASP A 73 -10.14 2.51 5.90
CA ASP A 73 -10.53 2.92 4.55
C ASP A 73 -9.43 2.61 3.54
N PHE A 74 -8.16 2.87 3.92
CA PHE A 74 -7.03 2.57 3.05
C PHE A 74 -6.80 1.07 2.86
N ARG A 75 -7.17 0.23 3.84
CA ARG A 75 -7.17 -1.23 3.66
C ARG A 75 -8.20 -1.67 2.62
N VAL A 76 -9.35 -1.01 2.54
CA VAL A 76 -10.34 -1.25 1.47
C VAL A 76 -9.76 -0.80 0.13
N VAL A 77 -9.26 0.44 0.05
CA VAL A 77 -8.64 0.99 -1.17
C VAL A 77 -7.55 0.09 -1.71
N LEU A 78 -6.62 -0.36 -0.86
CA LEU A 78 -5.50 -1.22 -1.24
C LEU A 78 -5.96 -2.53 -1.91
N GLN A 79 -7.08 -3.10 -1.45
CA GLN A 79 -7.60 -4.36 -1.98
C GLN A 79 -8.31 -4.20 -3.33
N VAL A 80 -8.94 -3.05 -3.58
CA VAL A 80 -9.76 -2.84 -4.78
C VAL A 80 -9.11 -1.95 -5.84
N ALA A 81 -8.05 -1.22 -5.49
CA ALA A 81 -7.35 -0.31 -6.40
C ALA A 81 -7.00 -0.93 -7.78
N PRO A 82 -6.49 -2.18 -7.87
CA PRO A 82 -6.22 -2.81 -9.16
C PRO A 82 -7.45 -2.94 -10.06
N ALA A 83 -8.64 -3.16 -9.48
CA ALA A 83 -9.87 -3.34 -10.25
C ALA A 83 -10.50 -2.01 -10.68
N VAL A 84 -10.35 -0.95 -9.87
CA VAL A 84 -11.09 0.30 -10.08
C VAL A 84 -10.30 1.40 -10.78
N LEU A 85 -8.96 1.40 -10.68
CA LEU A 85 -8.10 2.45 -11.26
C LEU A 85 -7.70 2.33 -12.74
N PRO A 86 -7.80 1.19 -13.45
CA PRO A 86 -7.37 1.10 -14.86
C PRO A 86 -8.00 2.19 -15.74
N GLY A 87 -7.19 2.96 -16.47
CA GLY A 87 -7.66 4.03 -17.35
C GLY A 87 -8.10 5.33 -16.65
N LEU A 88 -8.12 5.37 -15.31
CA LEU A 88 -8.37 6.60 -14.54
C LEU A 88 -7.08 7.29 -14.09
N VAL A 89 -5.96 6.57 -14.07
CA VAL A 89 -4.62 7.08 -13.77
C VAL A 89 -3.68 6.77 -14.93
N SER A 90 -2.52 7.42 -14.99
CA SER A 90 -1.52 7.10 -16.02
C SER A 90 -0.98 5.67 -15.86
N ASP A 91 -0.51 5.07 -16.95
CA ASP A 91 0.03 3.70 -16.92
C ASP A 91 1.17 3.53 -15.91
N ALA A 92 2.04 4.55 -15.78
CA ALA A 92 3.12 4.53 -14.80
C ALA A 92 2.59 4.53 -13.36
N ALA A 93 1.58 5.35 -13.07
CA ALA A 93 0.92 5.37 -11.76
C ALA A 93 0.22 4.03 -11.48
N TYR A 94 -0.43 3.46 -12.48
CA TYR A 94 -1.13 2.18 -12.35
C TYR A 94 -0.15 1.03 -12.07
N LYS A 95 1.01 0.98 -12.76
CA LYS A 95 2.08 0.02 -12.46
C LYS A 95 2.59 0.17 -11.02
N ALA A 96 2.78 1.41 -10.55
CA ALA A 96 3.15 1.67 -9.16
C ALA A 96 2.09 1.16 -8.18
N TRP A 97 0.80 1.35 -8.46
CA TRP A 97 -0.29 0.76 -7.67
C TRP A 97 -0.25 -0.76 -7.63
N LEU A 98 -0.07 -1.42 -8.78
CA LEU A 98 0.01 -2.89 -8.84
C LEU A 98 1.18 -3.43 -8.01
N SER A 99 2.35 -2.80 -8.14
CA SER A 99 3.53 -3.18 -7.34
C SER A 99 3.33 -2.95 -5.84
N LEU A 100 2.64 -1.87 -5.45
CA LEU A 100 2.26 -1.60 -4.05
C LEU A 100 1.29 -2.66 -3.50
N CYS A 101 0.26 -3.04 -4.27
CA CYS A 101 -0.69 -4.07 -3.88
C CYS A 101 0.01 -5.44 -3.72
N ALA A 102 0.91 -5.79 -4.64
CA ALA A 102 1.69 -7.02 -4.57
C ALA A 102 2.63 -7.02 -3.35
N LEU A 103 3.32 -5.92 -3.08
CA LEU A 103 4.16 -5.76 -1.89
C LEU A 103 3.33 -5.92 -0.62
N ALA A 104 2.19 -5.23 -0.53
CA ALA A 104 1.36 -5.29 0.66
C ALA A 104 0.80 -6.70 0.92
N ALA A 105 0.44 -7.46 -0.13
CA ALA A 105 0.00 -8.84 0.01
C ALA A 105 1.07 -9.76 0.65
N LEU A 106 2.36 -9.48 0.40
CA LEU A 106 3.46 -10.14 1.09
C LEU A 106 3.56 -9.65 2.53
N VAL A 107 3.67 -8.33 2.72
CA VAL A 107 3.92 -7.72 4.03
C VAL A 107 2.86 -8.06 5.09
N TYR A 108 1.58 -8.09 4.70
CA TYR A 108 0.47 -8.37 5.63
C TYR A 108 0.20 -9.85 5.85
N ARG A 109 1.06 -10.76 5.38
CA ARG A 109 0.92 -12.20 5.63
C ARG A 109 1.16 -12.50 7.12
N PRO A 110 0.20 -13.14 7.83
CA PRO A 110 0.32 -13.38 9.27
C PRO A 110 1.24 -14.55 9.62
N VAL A 111 1.40 -15.53 8.72
CA VAL A 111 2.18 -16.74 8.94
C VAL A 111 3.20 -16.89 7.83
N VAL A 112 4.45 -17.11 8.22
CA VAL A 112 5.58 -17.36 7.33
C VAL A 112 6.24 -18.65 7.81
N ASP A 113 6.19 -19.69 6.99
CA ASP A 113 6.71 -21.02 7.35
C ASP A 113 8.24 -21.02 7.47
N ASP A 114 8.91 -20.32 6.54
CA ASP A 114 10.35 -20.12 6.52
C ASP A 114 10.65 -18.64 6.29
N ILE A 115 11.17 -17.98 7.35
CA ILE A 115 11.50 -16.56 7.34
C ILE A 115 12.65 -16.26 6.36
N ASP A 116 13.60 -17.17 6.21
CA ASP A 116 14.67 -17.00 5.24
C ASP A 116 14.16 -17.27 3.82
N ASP A 117 13.30 -18.25 3.51
CA ASP A 117 12.70 -18.29 2.16
C ASP A 117 11.82 -17.06 1.86
N TYR A 118 11.18 -16.50 2.88
CA TYR A 118 10.34 -15.31 2.70
C TYR A 118 11.15 -14.02 2.51
N ILE A 119 12.31 -13.91 3.18
CA ILE A 119 13.22 -12.75 3.11
C ILE A 119 14.34 -12.96 2.10
N VAL A 120 15.13 -14.03 2.26
CA VAL A 120 16.31 -14.44 1.48
C VAL A 120 15.92 -14.99 0.11
N SER A 121 14.81 -15.75 0.01
CA SER A 121 14.27 -16.01 -1.31
C SER A 121 13.47 -14.79 -1.72
N PRO A 122 13.71 -14.22 -2.92
CA PRO A 122 13.74 -12.77 -3.05
C PRO A 122 12.35 -12.17 -3.27
N LYS A 123 11.32 -12.72 -2.63
CA LYS A 123 9.92 -12.33 -2.77
C LYS A 123 9.70 -10.94 -2.17
N LEU A 124 10.13 -10.71 -0.93
CA LEU A 124 9.92 -9.42 -0.28
C LEU A 124 10.89 -8.35 -0.78
N GLU A 125 12.20 -8.62 -0.82
CA GLU A 125 13.20 -7.64 -1.28
C GLU A 125 12.93 -7.22 -2.73
N ARG A 126 12.71 -8.16 -3.67
CA ARG A 126 12.35 -7.77 -5.05
C ARG A 126 11.00 -7.08 -5.15
N ALA A 127 10.03 -7.39 -4.28
CA ALA A 127 8.76 -6.67 -4.29
C ALA A 127 8.94 -5.22 -3.81
N ILE A 128 9.83 -4.99 -2.84
CA ILE A 128 10.22 -3.63 -2.42
C ILE A 128 10.93 -2.93 -3.59
N ASP A 129 11.94 -3.55 -4.19
CA ASP A 129 12.69 -2.96 -5.31
C ASP A 129 11.76 -2.63 -6.48
N HIS A 130 10.92 -3.57 -6.91
CA HIS A 130 9.95 -3.37 -7.98
C HIS A 130 8.94 -2.25 -7.66
N PHE A 131 8.50 -2.15 -6.40
CA PHE A 131 7.65 -1.04 -5.96
C PHE A 131 8.37 0.31 -6.04
N LEU A 132 9.61 0.38 -5.57
CA LEU A 132 10.40 1.62 -5.62
C LEU A 132 10.72 2.02 -7.07
N GLU A 133 11.13 1.07 -7.92
CA GLU A 133 11.38 1.29 -9.34
C GLU A 133 10.13 1.80 -10.07
N SER A 134 8.99 1.12 -9.88
CA SER A 134 7.72 1.53 -10.48
C SER A 134 7.29 2.93 -10.02
N THR A 135 7.53 3.24 -8.73
CA THR A 135 7.25 4.57 -8.18
C THR A 135 8.18 5.63 -8.75
N ALA A 136 9.46 5.33 -8.94
CA ALA A 136 10.44 6.25 -9.52
C ALA A 136 10.12 6.57 -10.99
N LEU A 137 9.73 5.55 -11.77
CA LEU A 137 9.27 5.71 -13.14
C LEU A 137 7.98 6.53 -13.26
N TRP A 138 7.12 6.47 -12.24
CA TRP A 138 5.96 7.34 -12.17
C TRP A 138 6.33 8.78 -11.80
N ASN A 139 7.00 8.98 -10.65
CA ASN A 139 7.44 10.29 -10.18
C ASN A 139 8.49 10.17 -9.06
N TYR A 140 9.74 10.56 -9.35
CA TYR A 140 10.84 10.56 -8.37
C TYR A 140 10.60 11.45 -7.14
N GLN A 141 9.69 12.44 -7.21
CA GLN A 141 9.40 13.32 -6.06
C GLN A 141 8.73 12.59 -4.89
N TRP A 142 8.19 11.39 -5.11
CA TRP A 142 7.65 10.56 -4.03
C TRP A 142 8.70 10.27 -2.94
N PHE A 143 9.97 10.13 -3.33
CA PHE A 143 11.10 9.80 -2.47
C PHE A 143 11.49 10.94 -1.51
N ASN A 144 10.96 12.15 -1.69
CA ASN A 144 11.07 13.22 -0.70
C ASN A 144 10.36 12.88 0.63
N LYS A 145 9.54 11.83 0.66
CA LYS A 145 8.87 11.35 1.87
C LYS A 145 9.71 10.24 2.52
N PRO A 146 9.99 10.32 3.84
CA PRO A 146 10.90 9.38 4.51
C PRO A 146 10.43 7.91 4.47
N LYS A 147 9.11 7.68 4.31
CA LYS A 147 8.53 6.32 4.27
C LYS A 147 9.13 5.43 3.17
N PHE A 148 9.53 6.01 2.03
CA PHE A 148 10.17 5.29 0.93
C PHE A 148 11.59 4.83 1.26
N HIS A 149 12.28 5.51 2.18
CA HIS A 149 13.55 5.03 2.73
C HIS A 149 13.30 3.99 3.83
N ILE A 150 12.32 4.24 4.71
CA ILE A 150 12.03 3.36 5.86
C ILE A 150 11.68 1.93 5.45
N ILE A 151 10.94 1.74 4.34
CA ILE A 151 10.52 0.40 3.90
C ILE A 151 11.71 -0.54 3.60
N LEU A 152 12.88 0.00 3.24
CA LEU A 152 14.10 -0.79 3.01
C LEU A 152 14.61 -1.50 4.27
N HIS A 153 14.21 -1.04 5.46
CA HIS A 153 14.57 -1.70 6.72
C HIS A 153 13.63 -2.85 7.08
N LEU A 154 12.51 -3.01 6.37
CA LEU A 154 11.49 -4.02 6.69
C LEU A 154 12.04 -5.45 6.64
N PRO A 155 12.81 -5.89 5.63
CA PRO A 155 13.37 -7.24 5.60
C PRO A 155 14.21 -7.56 6.85
N ARG A 156 15.08 -6.63 7.24
CA ARG A 156 15.90 -6.77 8.47
C ARG A 156 15.02 -6.88 9.73
N HIS A 157 13.94 -6.10 9.81
CA HIS A 157 13.03 -6.13 10.95
C HIS A 157 12.21 -7.42 10.99
N ILE A 158 11.76 -7.94 9.84
CA ILE A 158 11.06 -9.23 9.80
C ILE A 158 11.98 -10.37 10.25
N ARG A 159 13.26 -10.34 9.83
CA ARG A 159 14.24 -11.34 10.29
C ARG A 159 14.42 -11.33 11.81
N ARG A 160 14.36 -10.13 12.42
CA ARG A 160 14.60 -9.95 13.86
C ARG A 160 13.37 -10.17 14.73
N PHE A 161 12.20 -9.74 14.27
CA PHE A 161 10.98 -9.65 15.08
C PHE A 161 9.85 -10.56 14.58
N GLY A 162 10.06 -11.32 13.50
CA GLY A 162 9.05 -12.15 12.86
C GLY A 162 8.20 -11.38 11.84
N PRO A 163 7.12 -11.97 11.31
CA PRO A 163 6.22 -11.32 10.36
C PRO A 163 5.79 -9.92 10.80
N ALA A 164 5.75 -8.97 9.86
CA ALA A 164 5.46 -7.58 10.15
C ALA A 164 4.15 -7.32 10.93
N PRO A 165 3.04 -8.07 10.69
CA PRO A 165 1.83 -7.92 11.48
C PRO A 165 2.00 -8.16 12.98
N LEU A 166 3.03 -8.89 13.43
CA LEU A 166 3.24 -9.19 14.85
C LEU A 166 3.69 -7.97 15.67
N TYR A 167 4.28 -6.98 15.02
CA TYR A 167 4.75 -5.74 15.66
C TYR A 167 4.12 -4.50 15.01
N ALA A 168 3.11 -4.69 14.17
CA ALA A 168 2.34 -3.60 13.59
C ALA A 168 1.38 -3.06 14.66
N THR A 169 1.76 -1.96 15.29
CA THR A 169 0.96 -1.35 16.35
C THR A 169 0.23 -0.10 15.84
N GLU A 170 -1.09 -0.20 15.62
CA GLU A 170 -2.08 0.84 15.96
C GLU A 170 -3.32 0.20 16.59
#